data_AF-A0A258SRA0-F1
#
_entry.id   AF-A0A258SRA0-F1
#
_cell.length_a   1.000
_cell.length_b   1.000
_cell.length_c   1.000
_cell.angle_alpha   90.00
_cell.angle_beta   90.00
_cell.angle_gamma   90.00
#
_symmetry.space_group_name_H-M   'P 1'
#
loop_
_entity.id
_entity.type
_entity.pdbx_description
1 polymer ?
#
loop_
_entity_poly.entity_id
_entity_poly.type
_entity_poly.pdbx_seq_one_letter_code
_entity_poly.pdbx_strand_id
1 'polypeptide(L)'
;MDDNQDGQVYFYIGEKRYAGNPVEKAGLVGGKLYAIQANGERFALVSLGDVSAMSAEDLEQAGQASGVTKFMRPEDGSWDIKNPNVFYFATTAKIDEIDRCADV
;
A
#
# COMPACT_ATOMS: atom_id res chain seq x y z
N MET A 1 -0.52 -1.41 6.21
CA MET A 1 0.22 -2.44 5.49
C MET A 1 -0.29 -3.77 6.00
N ASP A 2 -0.12 -4.82 5.21
CA ASP A 2 -0.52 -6.16 5.57
C ASP A 2 0.75 -6.96 5.88
N ASP A 3 1.00 -7.26 7.16
CA ASP A 3 2.28 -7.77 7.70
C ASP A 3 2.41 -9.30 7.59
N ASN A 4 1.61 -9.92 6.73
CA ASN A 4 1.65 -11.35 6.49
C ASN A 4 2.81 -11.76 5.54
N GLN A 5 2.99 -13.08 5.32
CA GLN A 5 4.09 -13.60 4.48
C GLN A 5 4.02 -13.15 3.02
N ASP A 6 2.82 -12.92 2.49
CA ASP A 6 2.52 -12.46 1.13
C ASP A 6 1.90 -11.05 1.16
N GLY A 7 2.38 -10.23 2.10
CA GLY A 7 1.80 -8.96 2.47
C GLY A 7 1.78 -7.92 1.35
N GLN A 8 0.80 -7.03 1.38
CA GLN A 8 0.64 -5.96 0.40
C GLN A 8 0.83 -4.58 1.05
N VAL A 9 1.44 -3.66 0.31
CA VAL A 9 1.61 -2.26 0.72
C VAL A 9 0.53 -1.41 0.07
N TYR A 10 -0.30 -0.78 0.91
CA TYR A 10 -1.43 0.03 0.48
C TYR A 10 -1.24 1.53 0.77
N PHE A 11 -1.73 2.37 -0.14
CA PHE A 11 -1.81 3.82 0.01
C PHE A 11 -3.27 4.27 -0.10
N TYR A 12 -3.74 4.96 0.92
CA TYR A 12 -5.01 5.68 0.84
C TYR A 12 -4.79 7.06 0.25
N ILE A 13 -5.52 7.40 -0.80
CA ILE A 13 -5.46 8.70 -1.45
C ILE A 13 -6.87 9.28 -1.51
N GLY A 14 -7.07 10.41 -0.83
CA GLY A 14 -8.32 11.16 -0.82
C GLY A 14 -8.12 12.66 -0.99
N GLU A 15 -9.23 13.36 -1.24
CA GLU A 15 -9.25 14.77 -1.57
C GLU A 15 -9.35 15.65 -0.32
N LYS A 16 -8.38 16.55 -0.14
CA LYS A 16 -8.40 17.53 0.96
C LYS A 16 -9.50 18.56 0.72
N ARG A 17 -10.14 19.01 1.79
CA ARG A 17 -11.19 20.03 1.74
C ARG A 17 -10.80 21.27 2.53
N TYR A 18 -11.21 22.44 2.04
CA TYR A 18 -11.01 23.71 2.75
C TYR A 18 -11.96 23.87 3.95
N ALA A 19 -13.13 23.23 3.90
CA ALA A 19 -14.15 23.24 4.94
C ALA A 19 -14.54 21.82 5.37
N GLY A 20 -15.27 21.69 6.48
CA GLY A 20 -15.66 20.41 7.08
C GLY A 20 -14.92 20.12 8.38
N ASN A 21 -15.11 18.90 8.89
CA ASN A 21 -14.43 18.42 10.08
C ASN A 21 -12.93 18.11 9.79
N PRO A 22 -12.08 17.92 10.81
CA PRO A 22 -10.65 17.66 10.60
C PRO A 22 -10.33 16.46 9.70
N VAL A 23 -11.14 15.40 9.75
CA VAL A 23 -10.97 14.17 8.95
C VAL A 23 -11.22 14.47 7.46
N GLU A 24 -12.29 15.21 7.17
CA GLU A 24 -12.61 15.65 5.81
C GLU A 24 -11.56 16.61 5.26
N LYS A 25 -11.09 17.56 6.07
CA LYS A 25 -10.04 18.51 5.66
C LYS A 25 -8.72 17.82 5.35
N ALA A 26 -8.37 16.78 6.12
CA ALA A 26 -7.19 15.95 5.89
C ALA A 26 -7.32 15.06 4.63
N GLY A 27 -8.51 14.99 4.02
CA GLY A 27 -8.79 14.14 2.87
C GLY A 27 -8.93 12.66 3.24
N LEU A 28 -9.25 12.35 4.49
CA LEU A 28 -9.43 10.98 4.99
C LEU A 28 -10.88 10.46 4.80
N VAL A 29 -11.64 11.05 3.87
CA VAL A 29 -13.03 10.66 3.57
C VAL A 29 -13.26 10.59 2.06
N GLY A 30 -13.85 9.49 1.59
CA GLY A 30 -14.23 9.31 0.17
C GLY A 30 -13.06 9.12 -0.80
N GLY A 31 -11.86 8.86 -0.28
CA GLY A 31 -10.69 8.47 -1.06
C GLY A 31 -10.75 7.02 -1.53
N LYS A 32 -9.71 6.63 -2.26
CA LYS A 32 -9.53 5.27 -2.79
C LYS A 32 -8.29 4.63 -2.18
N LEU A 33 -8.30 3.32 -2.09
CA LEU A 33 -7.11 2.55 -1.77
C LEU A 33 -6.36 2.20 -3.04
N TYR A 34 -5.04 2.27 -2.98
CA TYR A 34 -4.10 1.86 -4.01
C TYR A 34 -3.11 0.87 -3.43
N ALA A 35 -2.57 -0.02 -4.25
CA ALA A 35 -1.53 -0.98 -3.87
C ALA A 35 -0.32 -0.85 -4.78
N ILE A 36 0.86 -1.25 -4.29
CA ILE A 36 2.10 -1.21 -5.07
C ILE A 36 2.17 -2.43 -6.01
N GLN A 37 2.43 -2.17 -7.29
CA GLN A 37 2.96 -3.16 -8.23
C GLN A 37 4.38 -2.76 -8.63
N ALA A 38 5.37 -3.52 -8.18
CA ALA A 38 6.77 -3.38 -8.57
C ALA A 38 7.03 -4.10 -9.91
N ASN A 39 7.72 -3.41 -10.80
CA ASN A 39 8.11 -3.87 -12.14
C ASN A 39 9.62 -3.60 -12.31
N GLY A 40 10.44 -4.51 -11.78
CA GLY A 40 11.89 -4.33 -11.69
C GLY A 40 12.25 -3.14 -10.80
N GLU A 41 12.94 -2.15 -11.35
CA GLU A 41 13.38 -0.94 -10.62
C GLU A 41 12.30 0.14 -10.50
N ARG A 42 11.12 -0.07 -11.06
CA ARG A 42 9.99 0.88 -11.02
C ARG A 42 8.81 0.27 -10.29
N PHE A 43 7.88 1.13 -9.90
CA PHE A 43 6.59 0.68 -9.41
C PHE A 43 5.45 1.51 -9.98
N ALA A 44 4.24 0.97 -9.90
CA ALA A 44 2.99 1.63 -10.19
C ALA A 44 2.06 1.53 -8.97
N LEU A 45 1.14 2.49 -8.86
CA LEU A 45 0.01 2.40 -7.95
C LEU A 45 -1.19 1.82 -8.70
N VAL A 46 -1.66 0.67 -8.27
CA VAL A 46 -2.85 0.02 -8.80
C VAL A 46 -4.04 0.43 -7.93
N SER A 47 -5.07 1.03 -8.53
CA SER A 47 -6.26 1.44 -7.78
C SER A 47 -7.14 0.23 -7.47
N LEU A 48 -7.45 0.04 -6.19
CA LEU A 48 -8.45 -0.94 -5.72
C LEU A 48 -9.84 -0.31 -5.55
N GLY A 49 -9.95 1.00 -5.76
CA GLY A 49 -11.21 1.73 -5.67
C GLY A 49 -11.63 2.01 -4.23
N ASP A 50 -12.95 2.03 -4.03
CA ASP A 50 -13.55 2.11 -2.69
C ASP A 50 -13.65 0.70 -2.11
N VAL A 51 -12.96 0.49 -0.99
CA VAL A 51 -12.85 -0.81 -0.32
C VAL A 51 -13.53 -0.79 1.05
N SER A 52 -14.31 0.24 1.38
CA SER A 52 -14.88 0.43 2.73
C SER A 52 -15.83 -0.67 3.19
N ALA A 53 -16.33 -1.48 2.25
CA ALA A 53 -17.24 -2.60 2.50
C ALA A 53 -16.56 -3.98 2.40
N MET A 54 -15.27 -4.04 2.09
CA MET A 54 -14.53 -5.29 1.96
C MET A 54 -14.07 -5.80 3.33
N SER A 55 -14.02 -7.12 3.51
CA SER A 55 -13.24 -7.72 4.59
C SER A 55 -11.74 -7.64 4.29
N ALA A 56 -10.91 -8.00 5.27
CA ALA A 56 -9.46 -8.10 5.05
C ALA A 56 -9.13 -9.15 3.98
N GLU A 57 -9.84 -10.29 3.99
CA GLU A 57 -9.68 -11.37 3.02
C GLU A 57 -10.11 -10.95 1.61
N ASP A 58 -11.24 -10.26 1.47
CA ASP A 58 -11.71 -9.75 0.18
C ASP A 58 -10.74 -8.72 -0.40
N LEU A 59 -10.16 -7.87 0.46
CA LEU A 59 -9.17 -6.88 0.06
C LEU A 59 -7.87 -7.55 -0.45
N GLU A 60 -7.38 -8.55 0.27
CA GLU A 60 -6.19 -9.30 -0.14
C GLU A 60 -6.41 -9.97 -1.51
N GLN A 61 -7.56 -10.63 -1.71
CA GLN A 61 -7.94 -11.25 -2.97
C GLN A 61 -8.05 -10.23 -4.11
N ALA A 62 -8.62 -9.05 -3.86
CA ALA A 62 -8.71 -8.00 -4.85
C ALA A 62 -7.32 -7.51 -5.30
N GLY A 63 -6.38 -7.37 -4.36
CA GLY A 63 -4.99 -7.05 -4.66
C GLY A 63 -4.32 -8.13 -5.50
N GLN A 64 -4.43 -9.40 -5.08
CA GLN A 64 -3.88 -10.54 -5.83
C GLN A 64 -4.42 -10.61 -7.26
N ALA A 65 -5.74 -10.45 -7.44
CA ALA A 65 -6.39 -10.42 -8.75
C ALA A 65 -5.93 -9.23 -9.63
N SER A 66 -5.48 -8.14 -9.01
CA SER A 66 -4.97 -6.95 -9.69
C SER A 66 -3.47 -7.00 -9.99
N GLY A 67 -2.79 -8.10 -9.65
CA GLY A 67 -1.36 -8.32 -9.93
C GLY A 67 -0.43 -7.42 -9.13
N VAL A 68 -0.83 -7.03 -7.92
CA VAL A 68 0.00 -6.23 -7.01
C VAL A 68 1.15 -7.06 -6.45
N THR A 69 2.24 -6.42 -6.06
CA THR A 69 3.42 -7.12 -5.54
C THR A 69 3.19 -7.57 -4.11
N LYS A 70 3.56 -8.82 -3.85
CA LYS A 70 3.63 -9.40 -2.52
C LYS A 70 5.02 -9.13 -1.93
N PHE A 71 5.05 -8.59 -0.73
CA PHE A 71 6.25 -8.33 0.04
C PHE A 71 6.24 -9.24 1.26
N MET A 72 7.42 -9.71 1.67
CA MET A 72 7.51 -10.51 2.89
C MET A 72 7.37 -9.65 4.14
N ARG A 73 6.20 -9.69 4.78
CA ARG A 73 5.91 -9.01 6.05
C ARG A 73 6.31 -7.53 6.02
N PRO A 74 5.67 -6.70 5.19
CA PRO A 74 5.89 -5.26 5.22
C PRO A 74 5.38 -4.68 6.54
N GLU A 75 6.27 -4.05 7.30
CA GLU A 75 6.02 -3.56 8.66
C GLU A 75 5.83 -2.03 8.64
N ASP A 76 6.54 -1.33 9.54
CA ASP A 76 6.52 0.11 9.67
C ASP A 76 7.10 0.82 8.44
N GLY A 77 6.59 2.02 8.16
CA GLY A 77 7.11 2.90 7.14
C GLY A 77 7.16 4.37 7.54
N SER A 78 7.99 5.13 6.84
CA SER A 78 8.26 6.54 7.13
C SER A 78 8.58 7.33 5.86
N TRP A 79 8.03 8.54 5.77
CA TRP A 79 8.36 9.50 4.73
C TRP A 79 9.71 10.18 5.00
N ASP A 80 10.51 10.35 3.97
CA ASP A 80 11.77 11.09 4.07
C ASP A 80 11.47 12.58 4.32
N ILE A 81 11.99 13.12 5.42
CA ILE A 81 11.77 14.51 5.84
C ILE A 81 12.51 15.54 4.97
N LYS A 82 13.49 15.11 4.16
CA LYS A 82 14.26 15.95 3.24
C LYS A 82 13.78 15.81 1.80
N ASN A 83 13.33 14.61 1.42
CA ASN A 83 12.80 14.34 0.10
C ASN A 83 11.37 13.78 0.17
N PRO A 84 10.32 14.62 0.07
CA PRO A 84 8.94 14.19 0.28
C PRO A 84 8.43 13.19 -0.76
N ASN A 85 9.20 12.91 -1.83
CA ASN A 85 8.87 11.91 -2.83
C ASN A 85 9.42 10.51 -2.50
N VAL A 86 10.01 10.32 -1.32
CA VAL A 86 10.58 9.05 -0.88
C VAL A 86 9.85 8.55 0.37
N PHE A 87 9.40 7.31 0.31
CA PHE A 87 8.82 6.57 1.41
C PHE A 87 9.61 5.28 1.62
N TYR A 88 10.03 5.03 2.85
CA TYR A 88 10.70 3.79 3.24
C TYR A 88 9.73 2.92 4.01
N PHE A 89 9.83 1.60 3.86
CA PHE A 89 9.17 0.62 4.71
C PHE A 89 10.11 -0.55 4.96
N ALA A 90 9.94 -1.24 6.08
CA ALA A 90 10.72 -2.41 6.42
C ALA A 90 10.02 -3.69 5.94
N THR A 91 10.79 -4.67 5.49
CA THR A 91 10.36 -6.06 5.34
C THR A 91 11.11 -6.91 6.34
N THR A 92 10.42 -7.86 6.97
CA THR A 92 11.03 -8.75 8.00
C THR A 92 11.18 -10.18 7.51
N ALA A 93 11.52 -10.33 6.22
CA ALA A 93 11.92 -11.59 5.62
C ALA A 93 12.94 -12.35 6.49
N LYS A 94 12.95 -13.68 6.39
CA LYS A 94 14.03 -14.46 7.00
C LYS A 94 15.32 -14.23 6.22
N ILE A 95 16.47 -14.22 6.91
CA ILE A 95 17.78 -13.87 6.34
C ILE A 95 18.24 -14.82 5.21
N ASP A 96 17.59 -15.98 5.11
CA ASP A 96 17.80 -17.09 4.19
C ASP A 96 16.79 -17.15 3.03
N GLU A 97 15.82 -16.23 2.98
CA GLU A 97 14.82 -16.14 1.91
C GLU A 97 14.91 -14.75 1.24
N ILE A 98 15.16 -14.73 -0.08
CA ILE A 98 15.18 -13.48 -0.86
C ILE A 98 13.76 -12.96 -0.96
N ASP A 99 13.53 -11.67 -0.69
CA ASP A 99 12.26 -10.99 -0.98
C ASP A 99 11.94 -11.13 -2.47
N ARG A 100 11.00 -12.01 -2.81
CA ARG A 100 10.67 -12.40 -4.20
C ARG A 100 9.80 -11.35 -4.88
N CYS A 101 10.21 -10.08 -4.80
CA CYS A 101 9.63 -8.96 -5.55
C CYS A 101 9.65 -9.15 -7.09
N ALA A 102 10.09 -10.30 -7.61
CA ALA A 102 10.45 -10.52 -9.02
C ALA A 102 9.66 -11.63 -9.74
N ASP A 103 8.69 -12.29 -9.11
CA ASP A 103 7.90 -13.35 -9.77
C ASP A 103 6.52 -12.85 -10.24
N VAL A 104 6.53 -11.82 -11.10
CA VAL A 104 5.37 -11.46 -11.96
C VAL A 104 5.67 -11.89 -13.39
#